data_AF-A0A931JVQ5-F1
#
_entry.id   AF-A0A931JVQ5-F1
#
_cell.length_a   1.000
_cell.length_b   1.000
_cell.length_c   1.000
_cell.angle_alpha   90.00
_cell.angle_beta   90.00
_cell.angle_gamma   90.00
#
_symmetry.space_group_name_H-M   'P 1'
#
loop_
_entity.id
_entity.type
_entity.pdbx_description
1 polymer ?
#
loop_
_entity_poly.entity_id
_entity_poly.type
_entity_poly.pdbx_seq_one_letter_code
_entity_poly.pdbx_strand_id
1 'polypeptide(L)'
;QTSFSLVEILPILDSEDDLKIDEKDLRIDTYHAGGHGGQSVNTTNSAIRITHLPTNTVVAIQNERSQLQNREKAMEILRGKLIQMQQEQQAESINQLRAGESAKWGQQIRNYVLQPYKLIKDTRTKYEETDADAVLNGKIDGFIDAYLESQIGEN
;
A
#
# COMPACT_ATOMS: atom_id res chain seq x y z
N GLN A 1 -27.36 -12.46 7.07
CA GLN A 1 -26.00 -12.90 6.66
C GLN A 1 -25.02 -11.85 7.13
N THR A 2 -23.84 -12.26 7.61
CA THR A 2 -22.80 -11.33 8.11
C THR A 2 -21.58 -11.44 7.20
N SER A 3 -20.98 -10.30 6.87
CA SER A 3 -19.81 -10.19 6.00
C SER A 3 -18.76 -9.29 6.65
N PHE A 4 -17.50 -9.48 6.29
CA PHE A 4 -16.36 -8.69 6.78
C PHE A 4 -15.59 -8.09 5.62
N SER A 5 -15.01 -6.92 5.83
CA SER A 5 -14.08 -6.27 4.90
C SER A 5 -13.00 -5.54 5.68
N LEU A 6 -11.77 -5.61 5.18
CA LEU A 6 -10.61 -4.92 5.70
C LEU A 6 -10.35 -3.69 4.84
N VAL A 7 -10.09 -2.54 5.49
CA VAL A 7 -9.73 -1.29 4.83
C VAL A 7 -8.40 -0.84 5.41
N GLU A 8 -7.40 -0.72 4.54
CA GLU A 8 -6.08 -0.19 4.86
C GLU A 8 -5.89 1.14 4.13
N ILE A 9 -5.37 2.14 4.84
CA ILE A 9 -5.15 3.49 4.32
C ILE A 9 -3.65 3.78 4.46
N LEU A 10 -3.00 4.06 3.34
CA LEU A 10 -1.58 4.40 3.28
C LEU A 10 -1.43 5.87 2.89
N PRO A 11 -0.64 6.68 3.62
CA PRO A 11 -0.34 8.03 3.21
C PRO A 11 0.53 8.01 1.94
N ILE A 12 0.19 8.85 0.97
CA ILE A 12 1.07 9.15 -0.16
C ILE A 12 2.10 10.16 0.37
N LEU A 13 3.35 9.75 0.52
CA LEU A 13 4.43 10.67 0.88
C LEU A 13 4.86 11.44 -0.38
N ASP A 14 4.72 12.76 -0.36
CA ASP A 14 5.28 13.68 -1.36
C ASP A 14 6.76 14.00 -1.08
N SER A 15 7.51 13.09 -0.44
CA SER A 15 8.93 13.28 -0.21
C SER A 15 9.74 12.59 -1.31
N GLU A 16 10.41 13.43 -2.11
CA GLU A 16 11.74 13.12 -2.62
C GLU A 16 12.70 12.98 -1.44
N ASP A 17 12.48 11.99 -0.57
CA ASP A 17 13.55 11.50 0.27
C ASP A 17 14.50 10.77 -0.66
N ASP A 18 15.65 11.40 -0.89
CA ASP A 18 16.83 10.96 -1.63
C ASP A 18 17.22 9.52 -1.25
N LEU A 19 16.47 8.53 -1.72
CA LEU A 19 16.90 7.13 -1.78
C LEU A 19 17.93 7.10 -2.90
N LYS A 20 19.16 7.53 -2.57
CA LYS A 20 20.34 7.44 -3.40
C LYS A 20 20.69 5.96 -3.53
N ILE A 21 20.08 5.34 -4.52
CA ILE A 21 20.43 3.99 -4.94
C ILE A 21 21.75 4.10 -5.68
N ASP A 22 22.82 3.61 -5.05
CA ASP A 22 24.12 3.48 -5.71
C ASP A 22 24.02 2.46 -6.84
N GLU A 23 24.52 2.82 -8.03
CA GLU A 23 24.48 1.91 -9.19
C GLU A 23 25.26 0.61 -8.96
N LYS A 24 26.18 0.60 -7.99
CA LYS A 24 26.97 -0.58 -7.59
C LYS A 24 26.13 -1.64 -6.88
N ASP A 25 25.03 -1.23 -6.26
CA ASP A 25 24.11 -2.11 -5.54
C ASP A 25 23.03 -2.69 -6.46
N LEU A 26 23.06 -2.33 -7.74
CA LEU A 26 22.12 -2.79 -8.75
C LEU A 26 22.77 -3.82 -9.68
N ARG A 27 22.14 -4.99 -9.76
CA ARG A 27 22.40 -5.95 -10.84
C ARG A 27 21.35 -5.78 -11.93
N ILE A 28 21.79 -5.40 -13.13
CA ILE A 28 20.90 -5.16 -14.27
C ILE A 28 21.13 -6.25 -15.31
N ASP A 29 20.14 -7.12 -15.46
CA ASP A 29 20.11 -8.18 -16.45
C ASP A 29 19.21 -7.75 -17.63
N THR A 30 19.71 -7.86 -18.86
CA THR A 30 18.94 -7.59 -20.09
C THR A 30 18.69 -8.90 -20.82
N TYR A 31 17.46 -9.14 -21.28
CA TYR A 31 17.07 -10.38 -21.94
C TYR A 31 15.96 -10.16 -22.98
N HIS A 32 15.66 -11.21 -23.76
CA HIS A 32 14.57 -11.18 -24.74
C HIS A 32 13.20 -11.13 -24.05
N ALA A 33 12.32 -10.25 -24.53
CA ALA A 33 10.97 -10.15 -24.02
C ALA A 33 10.20 -11.46 -24.28
N GLY A 34 9.47 -11.95 -23.28
CA GLY A 34 8.69 -13.18 -23.40
C GLY A 34 7.29 -12.91 -23.95
N GLY A 35 6.87 -13.63 -25.00
CA GLY A 35 5.50 -13.60 -25.50
C GLY A 35 5.35 -14.04 -26.97
N HIS A 36 4.09 -14.19 -27.42
CA HIS A 36 3.72 -14.51 -28.81
C HIS A 36 3.86 -13.27 -29.73
N GLY A 37 5.00 -12.60 -29.68
CA GLY A 37 5.26 -11.39 -30.46
C GLY A 37 5.88 -11.67 -31.84
N GLY A 38 5.78 -10.70 -32.75
CA GLY A 38 6.40 -10.76 -34.08
C GLY A 38 7.94 -10.75 -34.04
N GLN A 39 8.60 -10.70 -35.20
CA GLN A 39 10.07 -10.81 -35.34
C GLN A 39 10.86 -9.93 -34.35
N SER A 40 10.39 -8.71 -34.08
CA SER A 40 11.03 -7.78 -33.15
C SER A 40 11.18 -8.34 -31.73
N VAL A 41 10.25 -9.17 -31.24
CA VAL A 41 10.25 -9.74 -29.88
C VAL A 41 11.27 -10.87 -29.75
N ASN A 42 11.50 -11.62 -30.83
CA ASN A 42 12.43 -12.75 -30.85
C ASN A 42 13.89 -12.35 -31.11
N THR A 43 14.13 -11.15 -31.66
CA THR A 43 15.48 -10.71 -32.07
C THR A 43 16.03 -9.60 -31.19
N THR A 44 15.17 -8.78 -30.56
CA THR A 44 15.60 -7.61 -29.78
C THR A 44 15.62 -7.93 -28.28
N ASN A 45 16.70 -7.56 -27.60
CA ASN A 45 16.84 -7.64 -26.16
C ASN A 45 16.25 -6.38 -25.49
N SER A 46 14.93 -6.32 -25.37
CA SER A 46 14.23 -5.16 -24.79
C SER A 46 13.86 -5.33 -23.31
N ALA A 47 13.76 -6.56 -22.78
CA ALA A 47 13.35 -6.79 -21.40
C ALA A 47 14.51 -6.57 -20.43
N ILE A 48 14.21 -5.95 -19.28
CA ILE A 48 15.18 -5.63 -18.24
C ILE A 48 14.70 -6.19 -16.91
N ARG A 49 15.64 -6.73 -16.15
CA ARG A 49 15.48 -7.09 -14.74
C ARG A 49 16.53 -6.37 -13.93
N ILE A 50 16.09 -5.64 -12.91
CA ILE A 50 16.95 -4.96 -11.95
C ILE A 50 16.78 -5.65 -10.61
N THR A 51 17.89 -6.04 -9.99
CA THR A 51 17.95 -6.58 -8.64
C THR A 51 18.72 -5.60 -7.77
N HIS A 52 18.10 -5.16 -6.68
CA HIS A 52 18.80 -4.45 -5.62
C HIS A 52 19.45 -5.47 -4.68
N LEU A 53 20.78 -5.53 -4.66
CA LEU A 53 21.56 -6.53 -3.93
C LEU A 53 21.36 -6.44 -2.40
N PRO A 54 21.32 -5.25 -1.76
CA PRO A 54 21.17 -5.14 -0.31
C PRO A 54 19.82 -5.69 0.20
N THR A 55 18.73 -5.46 -0.54
CA THR A 55 17.38 -5.86 -0.13
C THR A 55 16.87 -7.11 -0.85
N ASN A 56 17.62 -7.65 -1.80
CA ASN A 56 17.21 -8.71 -2.73
C ASN A 56 15.90 -8.41 -3.49
N THR A 57 15.50 -7.14 -3.60
CA THR A 57 14.28 -6.74 -4.32
C THR A 57 14.52 -6.84 -5.83
N VAL A 58 13.67 -7.61 -6.52
CA VAL A 58 13.76 -7.81 -7.96
C VAL A 58 12.57 -7.13 -8.66
N VAL A 59 12.87 -6.40 -9.73
CA VAL A 59 11.87 -5.77 -10.62
C VAL A 59 12.21 -6.17 -12.06
N ALA A 60 11.21 -6.60 -12.82
CA ALA A 60 11.37 -6.97 -14.23
C ALA A 60 10.31 -6.27 -15.08
N ILE A 61 10.73 -5.64 -16.19
CA ILE A 61 9.85 -4.92 -17.11
C ILE A 61 10.18 -5.32 -18.55
N GLN A 62 9.12 -5.53 -19.34
CA GLN A 62 9.19 -5.85 -20.76
C GLN A 62 8.10 -5.15 -21.59
N ASN A 63 7.50 -4.09 -21.04
CA ASN A 63 6.28 -3.47 -21.58
C ASN A 63 6.56 -2.64 -22.84
N GLU A 64 7.70 -1.95 -22.89
CA GLU A 64 8.08 -1.10 -24.02
C GLU A 64 9.00 -1.84 -25.00
N ARG A 65 9.00 -1.37 -26.25
CA ARG A 65 9.95 -1.86 -27.27
C ARG A 65 11.38 -1.38 -27.01
N SER A 66 11.55 -0.25 -26.33
CA SER A 66 12.85 0.35 -26.04
C SER A 66 13.43 -0.17 -24.72
N GLN A 67 14.68 -0.61 -24.77
CA GLN A 67 15.45 -1.01 -23.58
C GLN A 67 15.58 0.15 -22.58
N LEU A 68 15.86 1.37 -23.05
CA LEU A 68 16.07 2.53 -22.17
C LEU A 68 14.81 2.87 -21.36
N GLN A 69 13.65 2.87 -22.03
CA GLN A 69 12.36 3.14 -21.38
C GLN A 69 12.01 2.06 -20.34
N ASN A 70 12.28 0.79 -20.66
CA ASN A 70 12.11 -0.29 -19.70
C ASN A 70 13.05 -0.14 -18.48
N ARG A 71 14.26 0.43 -18.66
CA ARG A 71 15.22 0.67 -17.58
C ARG A 71 14.74 1.76 -16.64
N GLU A 72 14.32 2.90 -17.19
CA GLU A 72 13.82 4.04 -16.41
C GLU A 72 12.60 3.64 -15.59
N LYS A 73 11.64 2.95 -16.22
CA LYS A 73 10.44 2.45 -15.54
C LYS A 73 10.77 1.40 -14.48
N ALA A 74 11.76 0.54 -14.73
CA ALA A 74 12.19 -0.46 -13.75
C ALA A 74 12.84 0.20 -12.53
N MET A 75 13.57 1.29 -12.75
CA MET A 75 14.18 2.09 -11.68
C MET A 75 13.12 2.84 -10.87
N GLU A 76 12.12 3.42 -11.53
CA GLU A 76 10.98 4.09 -10.88
C GLU A 76 10.21 3.12 -9.96
N ILE A 77 9.87 1.93 -10.46
CA ILE A 77 9.19 0.89 -9.66
C ILE A 77 10.10 0.40 -8.52
N LEU A 78 11.40 0.24 -8.76
CA LEU A 78 12.34 -0.18 -7.73
C LEU A 78 12.43 0.85 -6.60
N ARG A 79 12.51 2.14 -6.93
CA ARG A 79 12.48 3.23 -5.94
C ARG A 79 11.20 3.19 -5.10
N GLY A 80 10.03 3.08 -5.74
CA GLY A 80 8.75 2.98 -5.04
C GLY A 80 8.71 1.80 -4.06
N LYS A 81 9.18 0.62 -4.48
CA LYS A 81 9.26 -0.56 -3.60
C LYS A 81 10.21 -0.37 -2.41
N LEU A 82 11.36 0.27 -2.63
CA LEU A 82 12.34 0.50 -1.56
C LEU A 82 11.82 1.53 -0.54
N ILE A 83 11.16 2.59 -1.01
CA ILE A 83 10.50 3.58 -0.14
C ILE A 83 9.43 2.89 0.70
N GLN A 84 8.57 2.07 0.07
CA GLN A 84 7.54 1.32 0.79
C GLN A 84 8.14 0.41 1.86
N MET A 85 9.19 -0.35 1.52
CA MET A 85 9.87 -1.25 2.46
C MET A 85 10.48 -0.47 3.63
N GLN A 86 11.04 0.72 3.39
CA GLN A 86 11.55 1.59 4.46
C GLN A 86 10.43 2.11 5.37
N GLN A 87 9.29 2.51 4.81
CA GLN A 87 8.11 2.93 5.58
C GLN A 87 7.55 1.79 6.43
N GLU A 88 7.44 0.58 5.87
CA GLU A 88 7.00 -0.61 6.59
C GLU A 88 7.95 -0.94 7.75
N GLN A 89 9.27 -0.89 7.53
CA GLN A 89 10.26 -1.08 8.60
C GLN A 89 10.16 -0.01 9.69
N GLN A 90 9.96 1.26 9.32
CA GLN A 90 9.75 2.33 10.29
C GLN A 90 8.45 2.11 11.08
N ALA A 91 7.36 1.77 10.41
CA ALA A 91 6.08 1.48 11.05
C ALA A 91 6.17 0.27 11.99
N GLU A 92 6.85 -0.80 11.58
CA GLU A 92 7.13 -1.97 12.43
C GLU A 92 8.00 -1.61 13.63
N SER A 93 9.04 -0.79 13.44
CA SER A 93 9.91 -0.35 14.55
C SER A 93 9.14 0.51 15.56
N ILE A 94 8.27 1.40 15.09
CA ILE A 94 7.40 2.22 15.93
C ILE A 94 6.35 1.36 16.61
N ASN A 95 5.77 0.37 15.92
CA ASN A 95 4.81 -0.57 16.49
C ASN A 95 5.45 -1.51 17.52
N GLN A 96 6.71 -1.93 17.33
CA GLN A 96 7.46 -2.69 18.33
C GLN A 96 7.80 -1.84 19.56
N LEU A 97 8.11 -0.54 19.38
CA LEU A 97 8.32 0.40 20.48
C LEU A 97 7.00 0.78 21.19
N ARG A 98 5.89 0.79 20.46
CA ARG A 98 4.53 1.04 20.98
C ARG A 98 3.80 -0.23 21.42
N ALA A 99 4.44 -1.41 21.43
CA ALA A 99 3.78 -2.69 21.68
C ALA A 99 3.28 -2.86 23.14
N GLY A 100 2.26 -2.09 23.51
CA GLY A 100 1.06 -2.61 24.12
C GLY A 100 0.01 -2.78 23.03
N GLU A 101 -0.44 -4.01 22.83
CA GLU A 101 -1.63 -4.39 22.05
C GLU A 101 -1.53 -4.41 20.51
N SER A 102 -0.85 -5.45 20.00
CA SER A 102 -1.03 -5.89 18.61
C SER A 102 -2.49 -6.30 18.36
N ALA A 103 -3.13 -5.62 17.41
CA ALA A 103 -4.47 -5.92 16.93
C ALA A 103 -4.57 -7.38 16.43
N LYS A 104 -5.28 -8.22 17.17
CA LYS A 104 -5.62 -9.59 16.78
C LYS A 104 -6.75 -9.59 15.75
N TRP A 105 -6.70 -10.55 14.82
CA TRP A 105 -7.83 -10.99 14.01
C TRP A 105 -9.10 -11.10 14.89
N GLY A 106 -10.04 -10.16 14.73
CA GLY A 106 -11.25 -10.06 15.56
C GLY A 106 -11.58 -8.68 16.12
N GLN A 107 -10.70 -7.68 16.00
CA GLN A 107 -11.01 -6.31 16.41
C GLN A 107 -11.80 -5.56 15.33
N GLN A 108 -13.12 -5.77 15.32
CA GLN A 108 -14.04 -5.01 14.48
C GLN A 108 -14.17 -3.59 15.02
N ILE A 109 -13.74 -2.60 14.24
CA ILE A 109 -13.81 -1.19 14.64
C ILE A 109 -15.18 -0.56 14.37
N ARG A 110 -15.95 -1.09 13.40
CA ARG A 110 -17.26 -0.54 13.04
C ARG A 110 -18.20 -1.64 12.54
N ASN A 111 -19.42 -1.63 13.07
CA ASN A 111 -20.48 -2.55 12.70
C ASN A 111 -21.54 -1.81 11.88
N TYR A 112 -21.88 -2.37 10.71
CA TYR A 112 -22.96 -1.89 9.85
C TYR A 112 -24.10 -2.91 9.90
N VAL A 113 -25.12 -2.63 10.70
CA VAL A 113 -26.34 -3.44 10.76
C VAL A 113 -27.38 -2.77 9.87
N LEU A 114 -27.79 -3.46 8.80
CA LEU A 114 -28.80 -2.94 7.85
C LEU A 114 -30.17 -3.61 8.03
N GLN A 115 -30.20 -4.79 8.64
CA GLN A 115 -31.40 -5.55 8.99
C GLN A 115 -31.19 -6.32 10.29
N PRO A 116 -32.21 -6.44 11.16
CA PRO A 116 -33.60 -5.97 10.98
C PRO A 116 -33.80 -4.47 11.24
N TYR A 117 -32.79 -3.79 11.77
CA TYR A 117 -32.75 -2.34 11.98
C TYR A 117 -31.52 -1.75 11.29
N LYS A 118 -31.56 -0.45 11.01
CA LYS A 118 -30.42 0.31 10.47
C LYS A 118 -29.68 0.96 11.64
N LEU A 119 -28.46 0.49 11.90
CA LEU A 119 -27.58 1.04 12.91
C LEU A 119 -26.13 0.83 12.51
N ILE A 120 -25.37 1.90 12.50
CA ILE A 120 -23.93 1.88 12.27
C ILE A 120 -23.27 2.35 13.55
N LYS A 121 -22.39 1.50 14.10
CA LYS A 121 -21.76 1.75 15.41
C LYS A 121 -20.26 1.56 15.32
N ASP A 122 -19.50 2.57 15.75
CA ASP A 122 -18.05 2.46 15.94
C ASP A 122 -17.77 1.94 17.36
N THR A 123 -17.01 0.86 17.46
CA THR A 123 -16.72 0.19 18.74
C THR A 123 -15.67 0.92 19.56
N ARG A 124 -14.86 1.78 18.91
CA ARG A 124 -13.77 2.52 19.56
C ARG A 124 -14.31 3.74 20.29
N THR A 125 -15.15 4.53 19.62
CA THR A 125 -15.68 5.80 20.14
C THR A 125 -17.08 5.66 20.73
N LYS A 126 -17.75 4.52 20.50
CA LYS A 126 -19.17 4.27 20.80
C LYS A 126 -20.14 5.19 20.06
N TYR A 127 -19.66 5.99 19.10
CA TYR A 127 -20.50 6.82 18.25
C TYR A 127 -21.37 5.93 17.36
N GLU A 128 -22.64 6.31 17.22
CA GLU A 128 -23.63 5.57 16.46
C GLU A 128 -24.46 6.49 15.57
N GLU A 129 -24.81 5.99 14.39
CA GLU A 129 -25.66 6.67 13.42
C GLU A 129 -26.75 5.71 12.95
N THR A 130 -27.96 6.23 12.83
CA THR A 130 -29.16 5.45 12.49
C THR A 130 -29.50 5.52 10.99
N ASP A 131 -29.07 6.60 10.32
CA ASP A 131 -29.20 6.74 8.88
C ASP A 131 -28.09 5.99 8.14
N ALA A 132 -28.30 4.68 7.94
CA ALA A 132 -27.31 3.84 7.28
C ALA A 132 -27.10 4.19 5.80
N ASP A 133 -28.12 4.72 5.11
CA ASP A 133 -28.01 5.03 3.69
C ASP A 133 -27.13 6.27 3.49
N ALA A 134 -27.26 7.29 4.33
CA ALA A 134 -26.39 8.47 4.28
C ALA A 134 -24.91 8.14 4.54
N VAL A 135 -24.64 7.26 5.52
CA VAL A 135 -23.26 6.85 5.84
C VAL A 135 -22.63 6.06 4.69
N LEU A 136 -23.39 5.15 4.06
CA LEU A 136 -22.94 4.42 2.87
C LEU A 136 -22.71 5.33 1.67
N ASN A 137 -23.40 6.47 1.60
CA ASN A 137 -23.18 7.52 0.59
C ASN A 137 -22.05 8.51 0.94
N GLY A 138 -21.27 8.24 1.99
CA GLY A 138 -20.07 9.01 2.33
C GLY A 138 -20.20 9.98 3.49
N LYS A 139 -21.35 10.04 4.19
CA LYS A 139 -21.51 10.82 5.42
C LYS A 139 -20.80 10.13 6.61
N ILE A 140 -19.48 10.06 6.56
CA ILE A 140 -18.64 9.40 7.58
C ILE A 140 -17.91 10.39 8.50
N ASP A 141 -18.01 11.69 8.24
CA ASP A 141 -17.27 12.74 8.96
C ASP A 141 -17.50 12.68 10.47
N GLY A 142 -18.75 12.49 10.92
CA GLY A 142 -19.05 12.36 12.35
C GLY A 142 -18.33 11.22 13.05
N PHE A 143 -18.03 10.12 12.34
CA PHE A 143 -17.22 9.03 12.89
C PHE A 143 -15.73 9.38 12.93
N ILE A 144 -15.25 10.17 11.96
CA ILE A 144 -13.86 10.64 11.88
C ILE A 144 -13.62 11.62 13.02
N ASP A 145 -14.48 12.63 13.16
CA ASP A 145 -14.37 13.67 14.20
C ASP A 145 -14.42 13.06 15.60
N ALA A 146 -15.38 12.19 15.88
CA ALA A 146 -15.48 11.50 17.17
C ALA A 146 -14.22 10.68 17.50
N TYR A 147 -13.57 10.11 16.49
CA TYR A 147 -12.31 9.40 16.68
C TYR A 147 -11.15 10.36 16.96
N LEU A 148 -11.02 11.43 16.18
CA LEU A 148 -9.98 12.44 16.39
C LEU A 148 -10.11 13.11 17.77
N GLU A 149 -11.33 13.44 18.21
CA GLU A 149 -11.58 13.98 19.55
C GLU A 149 -11.18 12.99 20.65
N SER A 150 -11.49 11.69 20.49
CA SER A 150 -11.09 10.67 21.47
C SER A 150 -9.57 10.56 21.63
N GLN A 151 -8.81 10.81 20.57
CA GLN A 151 -7.34 10.79 20.59
C GLN A 151 -6.74 12.07 21.21
N ILE A 152 -7.45 13.20 21.15
CA ILE A 152 -6.98 14.46 21.75
C ILE A 152 -7.08 14.42 23.28
N GLY A 153 -8.08 13.72 23.84
CA GLY A 153 -8.31 13.60 25.28
C GLY A 153 -7.38 12.63 26.03
N GLU A 154 -6.51 11.89 25.33
CA GLU A 154 -5.57 10.92 25.92
C GLU A 154 -4.15 11.50 26.18
N ASN A 155 -3.98 12.82 26.11
CA ASN A 155 -2.73 13.51 26.49
C ASN A 155 -2.74 14.08 27.92
#